data_AF-A0A9P6QXP2-F1
#
_entry.id   AF-A0A9P6QXP2-F1
#
_cell.length_a   1.000
_cell.length_b   1.000
_cell.length_c   1.000
_cell.angle_alpha   90.00
_cell.angle_beta   90.00
_cell.angle_gamma   90.00
#
_symmetry.space_group_name_H-M   'P 1'
#
loop_
_entity.id
_entity.type
_entity.pdbx_description
1 polymer ?
#
loop_
_entity_poly.entity_id
_entity_poly.type
_entity_poly.pdbx_seq_one_letter_code
_entity_poly.pdbx_strand_id
1 'polypeptide(L)'
;WQWIFILEGLPTVLLTIVVYFFLPDFPAVARFLNKEEKDLAVRRLVIDAGPATQTEFSWKQFRAVFVDWKVYMHMITYILNATPLYSLSLFLPSIVQGFHFDALTTQAMTAPAYVTACIFTIIAAFSSDRFRERGYHYALPTLLGSLGYILLIVTRHSGTAARYVSLTVTATGVFASIPAMLSWFTTNIGGHTKRG
;
A
#
# COMPACT_ATOMS: atom_id res chain seq x y z
N TRP A 1 16.79 20.95 -11.45
CA TRP A 1 16.82 19.71 -10.65
C TRP A 1 16.86 19.97 -9.15
N GLN A 2 17.83 20.70 -8.58
CA GLN A 2 17.90 20.95 -7.11
C GLN A 2 16.67 21.67 -6.53
N TRP A 3 16.12 22.65 -7.24
CA TRP A 3 14.92 23.38 -6.80
C TRP A 3 13.66 22.50 -6.66
N ILE A 4 13.54 21.45 -7.47
CA ILE A 4 12.39 20.52 -7.40
C ILE A 4 12.43 19.74 -6.09
N PHE A 5 13.60 19.24 -5.69
CA PHE A 5 13.78 18.54 -4.42
C PHE A 5 13.46 19.42 -3.20
N ILE A 6 13.83 20.70 -3.25
CA ILE A 6 13.51 21.64 -2.16
C ILE A 6 12.00 21.86 -2.08
N LEU A 7 11.34 22.10 -3.21
CA LEU A 7 9.89 22.33 -3.25
C LEU A 7 9.08 21.08 -2.84
N GLU A 8 9.54 19.89 -3.18
CA GLU A 8 8.86 18.64 -2.83
C GLU A 8 9.15 18.19 -1.39
N GLY A 9 10.37 18.41 -0.88
CA GLY A 9 10.78 18.00 0.47
C GLY A 9 10.36 18.95 1.60
N LEU A 10 10.27 20.25 1.32
CA LEU A 10 9.95 21.27 2.33
C LEU A 10 8.55 21.09 2.95
N PRO A 11 7.48 20.78 2.19
CA PRO A 11 6.18 20.45 2.77
C PRO A 11 6.24 19.28 3.76
N THR A 12 7.04 18.25 3.46
CA THR A 12 7.21 17.08 4.31
C THR A 12 7.87 17.43 5.64
N VAL A 13 8.92 18.27 5.60
CA VAL A 13 9.60 18.77 6.81
C VAL A 13 8.67 19.61 7.67
N LEU A 14 7.89 20.50 7.05
CA LEU A 14 6.89 21.31 7.77
C LEU A 14 5.81 20.42 8.41
N LEU A 15 5.33 19.40 7.69
CA LEU A 15 4.36 18.44 8.22
C LEU A 15 4.92 17.69 9.43
N THR A 16 6.21 17.31 9.43
CA THR A 16 6.86 16.66 10.58
C THR A 16 6.80 17.53 11.83
N ILE A 17 7.03 18.84 11.71
CA ILE A 17 6.93 19.78 12.84
C ILE A 17 5.50 19.78 13.39
N VAL A 18 4.48 19.83 12.52
CA VAL A 18 3.08 19.77 12.93
C VAL A 18 2.78 18.43 13.63
N VAL A 19 3.17 17.31 13.04
CA VAL A 19 2.94 15.97 13.61
C VAL A 19 3.60 15.83 14.99
N TYR A 20 4.81 16.36 15.18
CA TYR A 20 5.50 16.34 16.48
C TYR A 20 4.70 17.01 17.61
N PHE A 21 3.97 18.10 17.31
CA PHE A 21 3.16 18.79 18.31
C PHE A 21 1.74 18.23 18.48
N PHE A 22 1.18 17.63 17.43
CA PHE A 22 -0.24 17.25 17.40
C PHE A 22 -0.49 15.74 17.56
N LEU A 23 0.45 14.86 17.22
CA LEU A 23 0.26 13.41 17.27
C LEU A 23 0.55 12.88 18.69
N PRO A 24 -0.47 12.41 19.43
CA PRO A 24 -0.26 11.82 20.75
C PRO A 24 0.26 10.39 20.65
N ASP A 25 1.17 10.00 21.55
CA ASP A 25 1.75 8.65 21.59
C ASP A 25 0.71 7.55 21.89
N PHE A 26 -0.40 7.90 22.58
CA PHE A 26 -1.49 6.96 22.88
C PHE A 26 -2.85 7.67 22.88
N PRO A 27 -3.95 6.99 22.50
CA PRO A 27 -5.29 7.61 22.47
C PRO A 27 -5.72 8.23 23.80
N ALA A 28 -5.27 7.68 24.94
CA ALA A 28 -5.59 8.19 26.27
C ALA A 28 -4.97 9.58 26.56
N VAL A 29 -3.77 9.84 26.02
CA VAL A 29 -3.06 11.13 26.22
C VAL A 29 -3.36 12.16 25.13
N ALA A 30 -4.23 11.83 24.17
CA ALA A 30 -4.65 12.74 23.10
C ALA A 30 -5.22 14.03 23.68
N ARG A 31 -4.63 15.17 23.31
CA ARG A 31 -5.06 16.50 23.80
C ARG A 31 -6.33 17.01 23.11
N PHE A 32 -6.66 16.46 21.94
CA PHE A 32 -7.79 16.89 21.12
C PHE A 32 -9.09 16.11 21.37
N LEU A 33 -9.06 15.03 22.17
CA LEU A 33 -10.23 14.18 22.46
C LEU A 33 -10.84 14.50 23.83
N ASN A 34 -12.16 14.50 23.92
CA ASN A 34 -12.89 14.54 25.18
C ASN A 34 -12.80 13.20 25.93
N LYS A 35 -13.11 13.20 27.23
CA LYS A 35 -12.99 12.01 28.08
C LYS A 35 -13.78 10.80 27.53
N GLU A 36 -14.99 11.02 27.04
CA GLU A 36 -15.82 9.97 26.42
C GLU A 36 -15.22 9.45 25.11
N GLU A 37 -14.65 10.33 24.28
CA GLU A 37 -14.03 9.93 23.01
C GLU A 37 -12.72 9.17 23.23
N LYS A 38 -11.96 9.52 24.28
CA LYS A 38 -10.79 8.77 24.72
C LYS A 38 -11.17 7.36 25.15
N ASP A 39 -12.20 7.22 25.98
CA ASP A 39 -12.67 5.92 26.45
C ASP A 39 -13.19 5.06 25.28
N LEU A 40 -13.89 5.68 24.32
CA LEU A 40 -14.33 5.01 23.09
C LEU A 40 -13.13 4.56 22.24
N ALA A 41 -12.12 5.42 22.06
CA ALA A 41 -10.92 5.11 21.28
C ALA A 41 -10.11 3.97 21.92
N VAL A 42 -9.94 3.98 23.25
CA VAL A 42 -9.28 2.89 23.98
C VAL A 42 -10.07 1.59 23.86
N ARG A 43 -11.40 1.64 23.98
CA ARG A 43 -12.25 0.44 23.79
C ARG A 43 -12.11 -0.14 22.38
N ARG A 44 -12.14 0.70 21.33
CA ARG A 44 -11.92 0.26 19.94
C ARG A 44 -10.55 -0.35 19.76
N LEU A 45 -9.52 0.28 20.32
CA LEU A 45 -8.16 -0.25 20.28
C LEU A 45 -8.08 -1.65 20.91
N VAL A 46 -8.75 -1.88 22.05
CA VAL A 46 -8.80 -3.20 22.70
C VAL A 46 -9.54 -4.25 21.87
N ILE A 47 -10.62 -3.85 21.17
CA ILE A 47 -11.39 -4.73 20.29
C ILE A 47 -10.58 -5.12 19.04
N ASP A 48 -9.88 -4.17 18.42
CA ASP A 48 -9.15 -4.40 17.18
C ASP A 48 -7.74 -5.01 17.41
N ALA A 49 -7.06 -4.60 18.48
CA ALA A 49 -5.68 -5.01 18.76
C ALA A 49 -5.56 -6.09 19.85
N GLY A 50 -6.65 -6.46 20.54
CA GLY A 50 -6.59 -7.20 21.81
C GLY A 50 -6.21 -6.29 22.98
N PRO A 51 -6.12 -6.77 24.23
CA PRO A 51 -5.73 -5.94 25.37
C PRO A 51 -4.40 -5.24 25.09
N ALA A 52 -4.49 -3.96 24.75
CA ALA A 52 -3.39 -3.05 24.50
C ALA A 52 -2.92 -2.46 25.82
N THR A 53 -2.62 -3.33 26.79
CA THR A 53 -1.75 -2.96 27.88
C THR A 53 -0.34 -2.88 27.30
N GLN A 54 0.41 -1.83 27.61
CA GLN A 54 1.82 -1.73 27.24
C GLN A 54 2.56 -2.98 27.74
N THR A 55 2.72 -3.98 26.88
CA THR A 55 3.48 -5.18 27.22
C THR A 55 4.91 -4.92 26.82
N GLU A 56 5.79 -4.89 27.81
CA GLU A 56 7.25 -4.85 27.66
C GLU A 56 7.73 -5.78 26.54
N PHE A 57 8.80 -5.38 25.84
CA PHE A 57 9.40 -6.16 24.77
C PHE A 57 9.69 -7.60 25.25
N SER A 58 8.99 -8.57 24.65
CA SER A 58 9.14 -9.97 25.05
C SER A 58 10.10 -10.69 24.11
N TRP A 59 11.30 -11.00 24.61
CA TRP A 59 12.28 -11.84 23.90
C TRP A 59 11.70 -13.19 23.45
N LYS A 60 10.74 -13.74 24.21
CA LYS A 60 10.04 -14.97 23.86
C LYS A 60 9.14 -14.80 22.63
N GLN A 61 8.41 -13.68 22.52
CA GLN A 61 7.60 -13.36 21.34
C GLN A 61 8.48 -13.08 20.12
N PHE A 62 9.60 -12.39 20.31
CA PHE A 62 10.58 -12.12 19.25
C PHE A 62 11.13 -13.43 18.63
N ARG A 63 11.60 -14.38 19.45
CA ARG A 63 12.06 -15.70 18.95
C ARG A 63 10.92 -16.49 18.28
N ALA A 64 9.71 -16.36 18.79
CA ALA A 64 8.55 -17.00 18.19
C ALA A 64 8.17 -16.45 16.81
N VAL A 65 8.71 -15.29 16.37
CA VAL A 65 8.55 -14.78 15.00
C VAL A 65 9.31 -15.69 14.02
N PHE A 66 10.56 -16.04 14.34
CA PHE A 66 11.43 -16.82 13.45
C PHE A 66 11.00 -18.28 13.26
N VAL A 67 10.12 -18.79 14.11
CA VAL A 67 9.57 -20.15 14.01
C VAL A 67 8.19 -20.15 13.33
N ASP A 68 7.58 -18.99 13.14
CA ASP A 68 6.23 -18.87 12.61
C ASP A 68 6.23 -18.96 11.08
N TRP A 69 5.70 -20.05 10.54
CA TRP A 69 5.62 -20.29 9.09
C TRP A 69 4.85 -19.19 8.34
N LYS A 70 3.90 -18.51 9.01
CA LYS A 70 3.10 -17.43 8.41
C LYS A 70 3.96 -16.22 8.04
N VAL A 71 5.02 -15.97 8.81
CA VAL A 71 5.98 -14.89 8.54
C VAL A 71 6.70 -15.16 7.23
N TYR A 72 7.22 -16.38 7.06
CA TYR A 72 7.91 -16.77 5.82
C TYR A 72 6.98 -16.75 4.60
N MET A 73 5.74 -17.22 4.74
CA MET A 73 4.76 -17.13 3.66
C MET A 73 4.46 -15.69 3.28
N HIS A 74 4.35 -14.80 4.27
CA HIS A 74 4.17 -13.38 3.99
C HIS A 74 5.40 -12.79 3.29
N MET A 75 6.62 -13.12 3.74
CA MET A 75 7.86 -12.66 3.08
C MET A 75 7.90 -13.07 1.60
N ILE A 76 7.57 -14.34 1.30
CA ILE A 76 7.53 -14.83 -0.09
C ILE A 76 6.46 -14.06 -0.88
N THR A 77 5.26 -13.94 -0.32
CA THR A 77 4.14 -13.24 -0.97
C THR A 77 4.48 -11.77 -1.24
N TYR A 78 5.14 -11.11 -0.29
CA TYR A 78 5.61 -9.74 -0.40
C TYR A 78 6.65 -9.60 -1.51
N ILE A 79 7.66 -10.48 -1.59
CA ILE A 79 8.67 -10.44 -2.65
C ILE A 79 8.03 -10.64 -4.02
N LEU A 80 7.11 -11.60 -4.14
CA LEU A 80 6.41 -11.89 -5.39
C LEU A 80 5.51 -10.73 -5.85
N ASN A 81 5.04 -9.90 -4.94
CA ASN A 81 4.21 -8.72 -5.25
C ASN A 81 5.04 -7.44 -5.46
N ALA A 82 6.08 -7.25 -4.65
CA ALA A 82 6.97 -6.09 -4.74
C ALA A 82 7.79 -6.09 -6.05
N THR A 83 8.22 -7.27 -6.52
CA THR A 83 9.00 -7.40 -7.76
C THR A 83 8.27 -6.80 -8.97
N PRO A 84 7.02 -7.20 -9.29
CA PRO A 84 6.27 -6.59 -10.38
C PRO A 84 5.95 -5.11 -10.12
N LEU A 85 5.62 -4.70 -8.89
CA LEU A 85 5.38 -3.29 -8.55
C LEU A 85 6.56 -2.38 -8.94
N TYR A 86 7.77 -2.73 -8.49
CA TYR A 86 8.95 -1.93 -8.78
C TYR A 86 9.35 -2.04 -10.25
N SER A 87 9.23 -3.23 -10.85
CA SER A 87 9.48 -3.41 -12.29
C SER A 87 8.56 -2.51 -13.11
N LEU A 88 7.26 -2.48 -12.82
CA LEU A 88 6.34 -1.57 -13.51
C LEU A 88 6.74 -0.12 -13.26
N SER A 89 6.91 0.29 -12.02
CA SER A 89 7.18 1.69 -11.68
C SER A 89 8.45 2.23 -12.33
N LEU A 90 9.50 1.41 -12.42
CA LEU A 90 10.77 1.78 -13.06
C LEU A 90 10.69 1.80 -14.59
N PHE A 91 9.97 0.84 -15.19
CA PHE A 91 9.90 0.70 -16.64
C PHE A 91 8.68 1.36 -17.29
N LEU A 92 7.70 1.84 -16.52
CA LEU A 92 6.47 2.43 -17.05
C LEU A 92 6.75 3.60 -18.01
N PRO A 93 7.61 4.58 -17.69
CA PRO A 93 7.96 5.63 -18.65
C PRO A 93 8.59 5.07 -19.93
N SER A 94 9.48 4.08 -19.82
CA SER A 94 10.13 3.44 -20.96
C SER A 94 9.14 2.65 -21.84
N ILE A 95 8.15 1.98 -21.22
CA ILE A 95 7.07 1.28 -21.93
C ILE A 95 6.23 2.28 -22.72
N VAL A 96 5.85 3.41 -22.10
CA VAL A 96 5.07 4.47 -22.74
C VAL A 96 5.87 5.19 -23.83
N GLN A 97 7.18 5.37 -23.66
CA GLN A 97 8.05 5.90 -24.70
C GLN A 97 8.07 4.97 -25.93
N GLY A 98 8.01 3.66 -25.71
CA GLY A 98 7.86 2.64 -26.75
C GLY A 98 6.52 2.67 -27.51
N PHE A 99 5.65 3.65 -27.24
CA PHE A 99 4.43 3.96 -28.00
C PHE A 99 4.65 5.05 -29.06
N HIS A 100 5.88 5.54 -29.24
CA HIS A 100 6.26 6.63 -30.16
C HIS A 100 5.66 7.99 -29.81
N PHE A 101 5.42 8.25 -28.52
CA PHE A 101 5.11 9.58 -28.03
C PHE A 101 6.37 10.43 -27.85
N ASP A 102 6.22 11.75 -27.95
CA ASP A 102 7.27 12.69 -27.55
C ASP A 102 7.56 12.60 -26.04
N ALA A 103 8.78 12.95 -25.62
CA ALA A 103 9.23 12.78 -24.24
C ALA A 103 8.32 13.48 -23.21
N LEU A 104 7.80 14.67 -23.54
CA LEU A 104 6.87 15.41 -22.68
C LEU A 104 5.52 14.69 -22.60
N THR A 105 5.01 14.23 -23.74
CA THR A 105 3.75 13.47 -23.82
C THR A 105 3.87 12.12 -23.11
N THR A 106 5.02 11.44 -23.19
CA THR A 106 5.28 10.19 -22.46
C THR A 106 5.12 10.37 -20.97
N GLN A 107 5.72 11.42 -20.38
CA GLN A 107 5.56 11.71 -18.95
C GLN A 107 4.12 12.10 -18.61
N ALA A 108 3.46 12.90 -19.46
CA ALA A 108 2.06 13.24 -19.26
C ALA A 108 1.14 12.01 -19.31
N MET A 109 1.47 11.00 -20.11
CA MET A 109 0.69 9.75 -20.24
C MET A 109 0.94 8.75 -19.12
N THR A 110 1.96 8.90 -18.28
CA THR A 110 2.10 8.04 -17.09
C THR A 110 1.11 8.45 -15.99
N ALA A 111 0.81 9.75 -15.88
CA ALA A 111 -0.03 10.28 -14.81
C ALA A 111 -1.45 9.70 -14.79
N PRO A 112 -2.20 9.58 -15.91
CA PRO A 112 -3.55 9.01 -15.87
C PRO A 112 -3.57 7.55 -15.43
N ALA A 113 -2.56 6.74 -15.80
CA ALA A 113 -2.45 5.35 -15.34
C ALA A 113 -2.30 5.26 -13.81
N TYR A 114 -1.49 6.14 -13.22
CA TYR A 114 -1.35 6.23 -11.76
C TYR A 114 -2.62 6.77 -11.08
N VAL A 115 -3.31 7.75 -11.69
CA VAL A 115 -4.57 8.28 -11.16
C VAL A 115 -5.64 7.19 -11.13
N THR A 116 -5.79 6.41 -12.21
CA THR A 116 -6.73 5.28 -12.23
C THR A 116 -6.39 4.23 -11.19
N ALA A 117 -5.09 3.91 -11.04
CA ALA A 117 -4.63 2.98 -10.04
C ALA A 117 -4.91 3.48 -8.62
N CYS A 118 -4.71 4.77 -8.35
CA CYS A 118 -5.02 5.42 -7.08
C CYS A 118 -6.51 5.32 -6.72
N ILE A 119 -7.39 5.70 -7.66
CA ILE A 119 -8.84 5.63 -7.46
C ILE A 119 -9.28 4.20 -7.13
N PHE A 120 -8.81 3.22 -7.91
CA PHE A 120 -9.15 1.81 -7.68
C PHE A 120 -8.58 1.29 -6.36
N THR A 121 -7.37 1.71 -5.98
CA THR A 121 -6.76 1.34 -4.71
C THR A 121 -7.60 1.83 -3.53
N ILE A 122 -8.10 3.07 -3.60
CA ILE A 122 -8.99 3.64 -2.59
C ILE A 122 -10.31 2.85 -2.52
N ILE A 123 -10.94 2.57 -3.68
CA ILE A 123 -12.17 1.78 -3.74
C ILE A 123 -11.96 0.38 -3.15
N ALA A 124 -10.87 -0.29 -3.51
CA ALA A 124 -10.52 -1.61 -3.00
C ALA A 124 -10.28 -1.58 -1.48
N ALA A 125 -9.64 -0.54 -0.96
CA ALA A 125 -9.43 -0.35 0.47
C ALA A 125 -10.76 -0.18 1.22
N PHE A 126 -11.63 0.74 0.78
CA PHE A 126 -12.96 0.93 1.36
C PHE A 126 -13.82 -0.33 1.32
N SER A 127 -13.77 -1.06 0.20
CA SER A 127 -14.49 -2.33 0.07
C SER A 127 -13.93 -3.39 1.01
N SER A 128 -12.60 -3.52 1.10
CA SER A 128 -11.92 -4.44 2.01
C SER A 128 -12.29 -4.20 3.47
N ASP A 129 -12.37 -2.94 3.88
CA ASP A 129 -12.75 -2.58 5.24
C ASP A 129 -14.24 -2.84 5.52
N ARG A 130 -15.11 -2.61 4.53
CA ARG A 130 -16.55 -2.85 4.67
C ARG A 130 -16.91 -4.33 4.76
N PHE A 131 -16.35 -5.17 3.90
CA PHE A 131 -16.66 -6.60 3.87
C PHE A 131 -15.80 -7.42 4.82
N ARG A 132 -14.68 -6.86 5.31
CA ARG A 132 -13.68 -7.54 6.16
C ARG A 132 -13.08 -8.79 5.48
N GLU A 133 -13.17 -8.88 4.15
CA GLU A 133 -12.74 -10.00 3.31
C GLU A 133 -11.36 -9.75 2.68
N ARG A 134 -10.36 -9.50 3.53
CA ARG A 134 -9.03 -9.04 3.11
C ARG A 134 -8.33 -9.98 2.12
N GLY A 135 -8.61 -11.29 2.20
CA GLY A 135 -8.05 -12.29 1.28
C GLY A 135 -8.51 -12.11 -0.17
N TYR A 136 -9.80 -11.88 -0.42
CA TYR A 136 -10.31 -11.65 -1.77
C TYR A 136 -9.85 -10.30 -2.33
N HIS A 137 -9.78 -9.29 -1.47
CA HIS A 137 -9.27 -7.96 -1.83
C HIS A 137 -7.76 -7.95 -2.10
N TYR A 138 -7.02 -8.98 -1.69
CA TYR A 138 -5.64 -9.20 -2.13
C TYR A 138 -5.58 -10.04 -3.41
N ALA A 139 -6.35 -11.12 -3.49
CA ALA A 139 -6.31 -12.05 -4.61
C ALA A 139 -6.81 -11.43 -5.93
N LEU A 140 -7.93 -10.71 -5.90
CA LEU A 140 -8.55 -10.15 -7.11
C LEU A 140 -7.65 -9.11 -7.80
N PRO A 141 -7.07 -8.10 -7.11
CA PRO A 141 -6.15 -7.17 -7.75
C PRO A 141 -4.86 -7.82 -8.21
N THR A 142 -4.35 -8.82 -7.47
CA THR A 142 -3.15 -9.58 -7.89
C THR A 142 -3.41 -10.35 -9.19
N LEU A 143 -4.59 -10.97 -9.33
CA LEU A 143 -5.02 -11.62 -10.57
C LEU A 143 -5.18 -10.60 -11.71
N LEU A 144 -5.81 -9.45 -11.43
CA LEU A 144 -5.96 -8.37 -12.40
C LEU A 144 -4.61 -7.84 -12.90
N GLY A 145 -3.64 -7.66 -11.99
CA GLY A 145 -2.27 -7.24 -12.33
C GLY A 145 -1.56 -8.29 -13.19
N SER A 146 -1.71 -9.57 -12.83
CA SER A 146 -1.15 -10.70 -13.59
C SER A 146 -1.72 -10.78 -15.01
N LEU A 147 -3.04 -10.65 -15.15
CA LEU A 147 -3.72 -10.56 -16.44
C LEU A 147 -3.28 -9.31 -17.22
N GLY A 148 -3.09 -8.18 -16.55
CA GLY A 148 -2.56 -6.95 -17.16
C GLY A 148 -1.18 -7.17 -17.80
N TYR A 149 -0.26 -7.86 -17.11
CA TYR A 149 1.04 -8.20 -17.68
C TYR A 149 0.93 -9.13 -18.90
N ILE A 150 0.05 -10.12 -18.84
CA ILE A 150 -0.22 -11.00 -20.00
C ILE A 150 -0.75 -10.16 -21.16
N LEU A 151 -1.68 -9.23 -20.91
CA LEU A 151 -2.21 -8.33 -21.91
C LEU A 151 -1.11 -7.42 -22.50
N LEU A 152 -0.18 -6.91 -21.70
CA LEU A 152 0.96 -6.13 -22.19
C LEU A 152 1.85 -6.93 -23.15
N ILE A 153 2.03 -8.23 -22.92
CA ILE A 153 2.80 -9.12 -23.80
C ILE A 153 2.02 -9.36 -25.10
N VAL A 154 0.73 -9.72 -25.01
CA VAL A 154 -0.11 -10.06 -26.16
C VAL A 154 -0.36 -8.84 -27.05
N THR A 155 -0.57 -7.67 -26.45
CA THR A 155 -0.87 -6.43 -27.19
C THR A 155 0.37 -5.73 -27.74
N ARG A 156 1.57 -6.32 -27.63
CA ARG A 156 2.83 -5.72 -28.10
C ARG A 156 2.79 -5.28 -29.57
N HIS A 157 2.11 -6.04 -30.42
CA HIS A 157 1.94 -5.76 -31.86
C HIS A 157 0.59 -5.10 -32.20
N SER A 158 -0.25 -4.82 -31.19
CA SER A 158 -1.52 -4.14 -31.37
C SER A 158 -1.36 -2.61 -31.36
N GLY A 159 -2.43 -1.88 -31.66
CA GLY A 159 -2.43 -0.41 -31.65
C GLY A 159 -2.11 0.20 -30.28
N THR A 160 -1.65 1.45 -30.28
CA THR A 160 -1.23 2.20 -29.09
C THR A 160 -2.30 2.25 -27.99
N ALA A 161 -3.57 2.37 -28.36
CA ALA A 161 -4.69 2.39 -27.41
C ALA A 161 -4.80 1.07 -26.63
N ALA A 162 -4.67 -0.08 -27.30
CA ALA A 162 -4.73 -1.39 -26.64
C ALA A 162 -3.57 -1.58 -25.66
N ARG A 163 -2.36 -1.15 -26.04
CA ARG A 163 -1.17 -1.22 -25.17
C ARG A 163 -1.31 -0.32 -23.94
N TYR A 164 -1.89 0.88 -24.11
CA TYR A 164 -2.12 1.81 -23.02
C TYR A 164 -3.20 1.32 -22.04
N VAL A 165 -4.28 0.72 -22.56
CA VAL A 165 -5.30 0.08 -21.71
C VAL A 165 -4.69 -1.08 -20.92
N SER A 166 -3.91 -1.95 -21.56
CA SER A 166 -3.19 -3.04 -20.88
C SER A 166 -2.25 -2.52 -19.79
N LEU A 167 -1.54 -1.42 -20.05
CA LEU A 167 -0.66 -0.78 -19.07
C LEU A 167 -1.45 -0.26 -17.86
N THR A 168 -2.57 0.41 -18.11
CA THR A 168 -3.44 0.98 -17.09
C THR A 168 -4.06 -0.11 -16.21
N VAL A 169 -4.51 -1.22 -16.80
CA VAL A 169 -5.02 -2.39 -16.08
C VAL A 169 -3.93 -3.02 -15.22
N THR A 170 -2.72 -3.17 -15.75
CA THR A 170 -1.55 -3.67 -15.00
C THR A 170 -1.26 -2.79 -13.78
N ALA A 171 -1.13 -1.47 -13.98
CA ALA A 171 -0.90 -0.53 -12.90
C ALA A 171 -1.99 -0.64 -11.83
N THR A 172 -3.25 -0.65 -12.25
CA THR A 172 -4.39 -0.73 -11.34
C THR A 172 -4.34 -1.97 -10.45
N GLY A 173 -4.14 -3.17 -11.02
CA GLY A 173 -4.10 -4.40 -10.24
C GLY A 173 -2.90 -4.47 -9.28
N VAL A 174 -1.72 -4.07 -9.75
CA VAL A 174 -0.49 -4.15 -8.97
C VAL A 174 -0.53 -3.19 -7.78
N PHE A 175 -0.90 -1.92 -7.98
CA PHE A 175 -0.98 -0.93 -6.90
C PHE A 175 -2.11 -1.22 -5.90
N ALA A 176 -3.26 -1.69 -6.35
CA ALA A 176 -4.39 -1.99 -5.46
C ALA A 176 -4.14 -3.20 -4.55
N SER A 177 -3.22 -4.11 -4.91
CA SER A 177 -2.92 -5.30 -4.11
C SER A 177 -2.10 -5.01 -2.84
N ILE A 178 -1.25 -3.95 -2.84
CA ILE A 178 -0.32 -3.61 -1.76
C ILE A 178 -1.02 -3.32 -0.41
N PRO A 179 -1.99 -2.38 -0.32
CA PRO A 179 -2.60 -2.05 0.97
C PRO A 179 -3.42 -3.22 1.53
N ALA A 180 -4.06 -4.00 0.67
CA ALA A 180 -4.78 -5.21 1.07
C ALA A 180 -3.82 -6.25 1.67
N MET A 181 -2.66 -6.46 1.04
CA MET A 181 -1.61 -7.35 1.54
C MET A 181 -1.08 -6.92 2.92
N LEU A 182 -0.73 -5.65 3.09
CA LEU A 182 -0.23 -5.11 4.35
C LEU A 182 -1.28 -5.20 5.46
N SER A 183 -2.54 -4.86 5.15
CA SER A 183 -3.65 -4.96 6.11
C SER A 183 -3.95 -6.41 6.48
N TRP A 184 -3.83 -7.34 5.53
CA TRP A 184 -4.03 -8.75 5.81
C TRP A 184 -2.92 -9.31 6.71
N PHE A 185 -1.68 -8.86 6.54
CA PHE A 185 -0.55 -9.24 7.39
C PHE A 185 -0.72 -8.80 8.85
N THR A 186 -1.00 -7.52 9.07
CA THR A 186 -1.10 -6.95 10.42
C THR A 186 -2.22 -7.59 11.25
N THR A 187 -3.28 -8.08 10.59
CA THR A 187 -4.36 -8.82 11.27
C THR A 187 -4.02 -10.28 11.55
N ASN A 188 -3.23 -10.94 10.69
CA ASN A 188 -2.89 -12.36 10.83
C ASN A 188 -1.70 -12.65 11.76
N ILE A 189 -0.85 -11.65 12.00
CA ILE A 189 0.18 -11.74 13.02
C ILE A 189 -0.42 -11.30 14.36
N GLY A 190 -0.39 -12.17 15.36
CA GLY A 190 -0.83 -11.85 16.72
C GLY A 190 0.32 -11.47 17.64
N GLY A 191 0.09 -10.53 18.55
CA GLY A 191 1.02 -10.07 19.59
C GLY A 191 1.67 -8.72 19.28
N HIS A 192 1.69 -7.82 20.27
CA HIS A 192 2.23 -6.45 20.14
C HIS A 192 3.68 -6.41 19.63
N THR A 193 4.56 -7.30 20.11
CA THR A 193 5.96 -7.39 19.66
C THR A 193 6.11 -7.91 18.22
N LYS A 194 5.10 -8.60 17.67
CA LYS A 194 5.13 -9.11 16.29
C LYS A 194 4.45 -8.17 15.28
N ARG A 195 3.55 -7.31 15.75
CA ARG A 195 2.75 -6.37 14.94
C ARG A 195 3.42 -5.01 14.73
N GLY A 196 4.30 -4.61 15.66
CA GLY A 196 5.04 -3.34 15.62
C GLY A 196 6.28 -3.39 14.74
#